data_AF-A0A412IFQ4-F1
#
_entry.id   AF-A0A412IFQ4-F1
#
_cell.length_a   1.000
_cell.length_b   1.000
_cell.length_c   1.000
_cell.angle_alpha   90.00
_cell.angle_beta   90.00
_cell.angle_gamma   90.00
#
_symmetry.space_group_name_H-M   'P 1'
#
loop_
_entity.id
_entity.type
_entity.pdbx_description
1 polymer ?
#
loop_
_entity_poly.entity_id
_entity_poly.type
_entity_poly.pdbx_seq_one_letter_code
_entity_poly.pdbx_strand_id
1 'polypeptide(L)'
;MEIHRMKPENPIIIVDEAEFDRIDSIAKLKEEEVERLADEKFLRHVKNNGVHMRFRINGVEKVIRQEVLTELNYDERGWPQSISEEVKYAIADDITHYVNKHFEHYKNDCKEMVENEWGRHKAKHEKKIKYWKSLFFITFFVLLVECIYRIIQ
;
A
#
# COMPACT_ATOMS: atom_id res chain seq x y z
N MET A 1 -44.34 -12.67 -49.47
CA MET A 1 -44.66 -12.77 -48.04
C MET A 1 -44.06 -14.07 -47.55
N GLU A 2 -42.95 -14.00 -46.81
CA GLU A 2 -42.35 -15.19 -46.20
C GLU A 2 -43.03 -15.44 -44.85
N ILE A 3 -43.51 -16.66 -44.65
CA ILE A 3 -44.18 -17.06 -43.41
C ILE A 3 -43.23 -17.98 -42.66
N HIS A 4 -42.72 -17.52 -41.52
CA HIS A 4 -41.97 -18.38 -40.60
C HIS A 4 -42.94 -19.08 -39.66
N ARG A 5 -42.99 -20.42 -39.77
CA ARG A 5 -43.75 -21.29 -38.87
C ARG A 5 -42.79 -21.89 -37.85
N MET A 6 -43.03 -21.62 -36.57
CA MET A 6 -42.35 -22.28 -35.45
C MET A 6 -43.35 -23.21 -34.74
N LYS A 7 -42.86 -24.39 -34.34
CA LYS A 7 -43.55 -25.22 -33.34
C LYS A 7 -42.97 -24.88 -31.97
N PRO A 8 -43.79 -24.46 -31.00
CA PRO A 8 -43.31 -24.25 -29.65
C PRO A 8 -42.89 -25.58 -29.04
N GLU A 9 -41.76 -25.58 -28.33
CA GLU A 9 -41.25 -26.76 -27.62
C GLU A 9 -42.08 -27.08 -26.37
N ASN A 10 -42.73 -26.06 -25.79
CA ASN A 10 -43.56 -26.20 -24.60
C ASN A 10 -45.06 -26.12 -24.96
N PRO A 11 -45.92 -26.88 -24.26
CA PRO A 11 -47.37 -26.81 -24.45
C PRO A 11 -47.89 -25.41 -24.10
N ILE A 12 -48.66 -24.82 -25.02
CA ILE A 12 -49.32 -23.54 -24.81
C ILE A 12 -50.64 -23.79 -24.08
N ILE A 13 -50.82 -23.13 -22.95
CA ILE A 13 -52.07 -23.13 -22.19
C ILE A 13 -52.63 -21.70 -22.23
N ILE A 14 -53.89 -21.56 -22.63
CA ILE A 14 -54.61 -20.29 -22.61
C ILE A 14 -55.52 -20.31 -21.40
N VAL A 15 -55.32 -19.37 -20.48
CA VAL A 15 -56.09 -19.19 -19.24
C VAL A 15 -56.70 -17.79 -19.22
N ASP A 16 -57.79 -17.62 -18.48
CA ASP A 16 -58.31 -16.29 -18.17
C ASP A 16 -57.39 -15.55 -17.19
N GLU A 17 -57.56 -14.23 -17.10
CA GLU A 17 -56.70 -13.34 -16.31
C GLU A 17 -56.70 -13.73 -14.82
N ALA A 18 -57.86 -14.10 -14.27
CA ALA A 18 -57.98 -14.48 -12.86
C ALA A 18 -57.24 -15.78 -12.54
N GLU A 19 -57.26 -16.75 -13.46
CA GLU A 19 -56.50 -18.00 -13.32
C GLU A 19 -55.00 -17.77 -13.52
N PHE A 20 -54.59 -16.88 -14.42
CA PHE A 20 -53.20 -16.46 -14.56
C PHE A 20 -52.65 -15.84 -13.27
N ASP A 21 -53.39 -14.90 -12.68
CA ASP A 21 -52.98 -14.23 -11.43
C ASP A 21 -52.84 -15.23 -10.26
N ARG A 22 -53.73 -16.24 -10.18
CA ARG A 22 -53.62 -17.33 -9.21
C ARG A 22 -52.33 -18.13 -9.41
N ILE A 23 -52.00 -18.50 -10.63
CA ILE A 23 -50.80 -19.29 -10.95
C ILE A 23 -49.53 -18.47 -10.66
N ASP A 24 -49.49 -17.20 -11.05
CA ASP A 24 -48.35 -16.30 -10.81
C ASP A 24 -48.10 -16.09 -9.31
N SER A 25 -49.17 -15.92 -8.51
CA SER A 25 -49.07 -15.82 -7.05
C SER A 25 -48.45 -17.06 -6.41
N ILE A 26 -48.86 -18.26 -6.88
CA ILE A 26 -48.31 -19.54 -6.41
C ILE A 26 -46.85 -19.67 -6.83
N ALA A 27 -46.49 -19.24 -8.05
CA ALA A 27 -45.12 -19.28 -8.53
C ALA A 27 -44.19 -18.40 -7.70
N LYS A 28 -44.60 -17.17 -7.37
CA LYS A 28 -43.85 -16.24 -6.51
C LYS A 28 -43.65 -16.79 -5.10
N LEU A 29 -44.70 -17.34 -4.48
CA LEU A 29 -44.58 -17.97 -3.16
C LEU A 29 -43.60 -19.15 -3.16
N LYS A 30 -43.56 -19.93 -4.25
CA LYS A 30 -42.59 -21.01 -4.41
C LYS A 30 -41.17 -20.49 -4.63
N GLU A 31 -41.01 -19.39 -5.35
CA GLU A 31 -39.72 -18.73 -5.53
C GLU A 31 -39.15 -18.24 -4.19
N GLU A 32 -39.96 -17.55 -3.38
CA GLU A 32 -39.58 -17.12 -2.03
C GLU A 32 -39.21 -18.32 -1.12
N GLU A 33 -39.96 -19.42 -1.20
CA GLU A 33 -39.65 -20.64 -0.44
C GLU A 33 -38.32 -21.27 -0.90
N VAL A 34 -38.04 -21.28 -2.20
CA VAL A 34 -36.79 -21.78 -2.77
C VAL A 34 -35.60 -20.91 -2.36
N GLU A 35 -35.74 -19.58 -2.41
CA GLU A 35 -34.69 -18.65 -1.94
C GLU A 35 -34.39 -18.87 -0.46
N ARG A 36 -35.42 -18.94 0.38
CA ARG A 36 -35.24 -19.21 1.82
C ARG A 36 -34.54 -20.55 2.07
N LEU A 37 -34.90 -21.60 1.33
CA LEU A 37 -34.26 -22.91 1.42
C LEU A 37 -32.79 -22.87 0.93
N ALA A 38 -32.50 -22.06 -0.10
CA ALA A 38 -31.15 -21.86 -0.59
C ALA A 38 -30.28 -21.15 0.46
N ASP A 39 -30.80 -20.10 1.09
CA ASP A 39 -30.13 -19.38 2.18
C ASP A 39 -29.89 -20.27 3.38
N GLU A 40 -30.90 -21.03 3.83
CA GLU A 40 -30.74 -21.98 4.93
C GLU A 40 -29.67 -23.05 4.63
N LYS A 41 -29.66 -23.59 3.40
CA LYS A 41 -28.64 -24.56 2.98
C LYS A 41 -27.25 -23.93 2.93
N PHE A 42 -27.13 -22.72 2.41
CA PHE A 42 -25.88 -21.97 2.35
C PHE A 42 -25.35 -21.69 3.76
N LEU A 43 -26.19 -21.16 4.66
CA LEU A 43 -25.84 -20.89 6.05
C LEU A 43 -25.42 -22.17 6.78
N ARG A 44 -26.16 -23.27 6.61
CA ARG A 44 -25.80 -24.56 7.19
C ARG A 44 -24.46 -25.07 6.66
N HIS A 45 -24.21 -24.91 5.36
CA HIS A 45 -22.94 -25.28 4.73
C HIS A 45 -21.78 -24.45 5.28
N VAL A 46 -21.94 -23.13 5.34
CA VAL A 46 -20.94 -22.20 5.86
C VAL A 46 -20.66 -22.47 7.34
N LYS A 47 -21.69 -22.73 8.16
CA LYS A 47 -21.54 -23.05 9.58
C LYS A 47 -20.75 -24.34 9.82
N ASN A 48 -20.98 -25.37 9.00
CA ASN A 48 -20.31 -26.66 9.15
C ASN A 48 -18.89 -26.68 8.57
N ASN A 49 -18.67 -25.97 7.45
CA ASN A 49 -17.44 -26.09 6.67
C ASN A 49 -16.52 -24.85 6.78
N GLY A 50 -17.01 -23.73 7.32
CA GLY A 50 -16.34 -22.43 7.28
C GLY A 50 -16.33 -21.81 5.88
N VAL A 51 -15.74 -20.62 5.74
CA VAL A 51 -15.51 -19.99 4.42
C VAL A 51 -14.02 -19.96 4.14
N HIS A 52 -13.61 -20.61 3.06
CA HIS A 52 -12.21 -20.55 2.62
C HIS A 52 -11.98 -19.26 1.84
N MET A 53 -11.25 -18.30 2.43
CA MET A 53 -10.82 -17.11 1.73
C MET A 53 -9.39 -17.28 1.23
N ARG A 54 -9.16 -17.01 -0.05
CA ARG A 54 -7.82 -16.98 -0.65
C ARG A 54 -7.43 -15.56 -0.94
N PHE A 55 -6.31 -15.13 -0.36
CA PHE A 55 -5.73 -13.83 -0.65
C PHE A 55 -4.37 -14.02 -1.30
N ARG A 56 -4.05 -13.13 -2.25
CA ARG A 56 -2.75 -13.10 -2.93
C ARG A 56 -2.06 -11.78 -2.62
N ILE A 57 -0.92 -11.84 -1.95
CA ILE A 57 -0.08 -10.67 -1.65
C ILE A 57 1.21 -10.84 -2.44
N ASN A 58 1.49 -9.94 -3.38
CA ASN A 58 2.70 -9.96 -4.22
C ASN A 58 3.05 -11.34 -4.82
N GLY A 59 2.04 -12.06 -5.30
CA GLY A 59 2.22 -13.39 -5.93
C GLY A 59 2.28 -14.56 -4.96
N VAL A 60 2.38 -14.32 -3.65
CA VAL A 60 2.26 -15.35 -2.62
C VAL A 60 0.76 -15.60 -2.38
N GLU A 61 0.26 -16.73 -2.86
CA GLU A 61 -1.12 -17.17 -2.66
C GLU A 61 -1.23 -17.90 -1.30
N LYS A 62 -2.07 -17.41 -0.40
CA LYS A 62 -2.38 -18.11 0.85
C LYS A 62 -3.88 -18.33 0.99
N VAL A 63 -4.24 -19.59 1.24
CA VAL A 63 -5.58 -19.95 1.69
C VAL A 63 -5.64 -19.70 3.19
N ILE A 64 -6.36 -18.66 3.60
CA ILE A 64 -6.74 -18.48 4.99
C ILE A 64 -8.11 -19.15 5.12
N ARG A 65 -8.14 -20.29 5.82
CA ARG A 65 -9.41 -20.82 6.29
C ARG A 65 -9.86 -19.94 7.44
N GLN A 66 -10.59 -18.88 7.11
CA GLN A 66 -11.38 -18.20 8.11
C GLN A 66 -12.59 -19.09 8.34
N GLU A 67 -12.55 -19.88 9.41
CA GLU A 67 -13.80 -20.25 10.04
C GLU A 67 -14.48 -18.91 10.31
N VAL A 68 -15.51 -18.58 9.51
CA VAL A 68 -16.33 -17.38 9.74
C VAL A 68 -17.01 -17.69 11.05
N LEU A 69 -16.33 -17.28 12.12
CA LEU A 69 -16.73 -17.50 13.49
C LEU A 69 -18.14 -16.94 13.59
N THR A 70 -19.10 -17.85 13.68
CA THR A 70 -20.38 -17.60 14.30
C THR A 70 -20.09 -16.82 15.57
N GLU A 71 -20.59 -15.58 15.62
CA GLU A 71 -20.67 -14.72 16.80
C GLU A 71 -19.34 -14.52 17.57
N LEU A 72 -18.62 -13.47 17.17
CA LEU A 72 -18.10 -12.43 18.08
C LEU A 72 -17.79 -12.85 19.54
N ASN A 73 -16.92 -13.84 19.75
CA ASN A 73 -16.32 -14.07 21.07
C ASN A 73 -14.95 -13.38 21.09
N TYR A 74 -14.97 -12.06 21.28
CA TYR A 74 -13.75 -11.22 21.35
C TYR A 74 -12.84 -11.60 22.53
N ASP A 75 -13.37 -12.33 23.50
CA ASP A 75 -12.73 -12.67 24.77
C ASP A 75 -11.90 -13.97 24.68
N GLU A 76 -12.16 -14.81 23.67
CA GLU A 76 -11.41 -16.03 23.35
C GLU A 76 -10.37 -15.79 22.24
N ARG A 77 -9.81 -14.57 22.16
CA ARG A 77 -8.76 -14.25 21.19
C ARG A 77 -7.46 -15.00 21.56
N GLY A 78 -7.42 -16.30 21.24
CA GLY A 78 -6.18 -17.00 20.97
C GLY A 78 -5.41 -16.20 19.92
N TRP A 79 -4.09 -16.22 20.01
CA TRP A 79 -3.21 -15.51 19.09
C TRP A 79 -3.68 -15.68 17.65
N PRO A 80 -3.92 -14.60 16.89
CA PRO A 80 -4.35 -14.72 15.50
C PRO A 80 -3.37 -15.67 14.81
N GLN A 81 -3.89 -16.66 14.07
CA GLN A 81 -3.06 -17.62 13.35
C GLN A 81 -1.90 -16.88 12.72
N SER A 82 -0.68 -17.21 13.16
CA SER A 82 0.49 -16.45 12.76
C SER A 82 0.59 -16.48 11.24
N ILE A 83 0.66 -15.30 10.66
CA ILE A 83 0.90 -15.17 9.22
C ILE A 83 2.22 -15.90 8.92
N SER A 84 2.29 -16.60 7.78
CA SER A 84 3.50 -17.36 7.43
C SER A 84 4.65 -16.38 7.25
N GLU A 85 5.86 -16.81 7.60
CA GLU A 85 7.06 -15.99 7.48
C GLU A 85 7.22 -15.43 6.06
N GLU A 86 6.94 -16.24 5.03
CA GLU A 86 6.96 -15.81 3.62
C GLU A 86 6.10 -14.57 3.34
N VAL A 87 4.90 -14.51 3.91
CA VAL A 87 3.99 -13.36 3.72
C VAL A 87 4.46 -12.15 4.52
N LYS A 88 5.03 -12.38 5.72
CA LYS A 88 5.64 -11.29 6.50
C LYS A 88 6.79 -10.65 5.73
N TYR A 89 7.68 -11.47 5.16
CA TYR A 89 8.78 -10.99 4.34
C TYR A 89 8.28 -10.29 3.08
N ALA A 90 7.28 -10.84 2.38
CA ALA A 90 6.71 -10.19 1.19
C ALA A 90 6.12 -8.81 1.51
N ILE A 91 5.46 -8.65 2.66
CA ILE A 91 4.95 -7.34 3.12
C ILE A 91 6.12 -6.41 3.47
N ALA A 92 7.12 -6.90 4.20
CA ALA A 92 8.28 -6.11 4.59
C ALA A 92 9.08 -5.62 3.38
N ASP A 93 9.26 -6.48 2.37
CA ASP A 93 9.94 -6.18 1.11
C ASP A 93 9.17 -5.12 0.32
N ASP A 94 7.83 -5.22 0.27
CA ASP A 94 6.97 -4.24 -0.42
C ASP A 94 7.08 -2.84 0.21
N ILE A 95 6.98 -2.78 1.55
CA ILE A 95 7.16 -1.54 2.31
C ILE A 95 8.56 -0.98 2.08
N THR A 96 9.59 -1.81 2.15
CA THR A 96 10.98 -1.40 1.96
C THR A 96 11.20 -0.86 0.56
N HIS A 97 10.65 -1.53 -0.46
CA HIS A 97 10.72 -1.08 -1.85
C HIS A 97 10.05 0.28 -2.03
N TYR A 98 8.83 0.45 -1.51
CA TYR A 98 8.10 1.70 -1.58
C TYR A 98 8.88 2.85 -0.93
N VAL A 99 9.36 2.65 0.31
CA VAL A 99 10.10 3.66 1.06
C VAL A 99 11.39 4.05 0.31
N ASN A 100 12.18 3.08 -0.13
CA ASN A 100 13.43 3.37 -0.84
C ASN A 100 13.19 4.14 -2.13
N LYS A 101 12.16 3.78 -2.90
CA LYS A 101 11.79 4.48 -4.12
C LYS A 101 11.25 5.88 -3.85
N HIS A 102 10.39 6.03 -2.84
CA HIS A 102 9.79 7.31 -2.49
C HIS A 102 10.83 8.34 -2.04
N PHE A 103 11.87 7.89 -1.32
CA PHE A 103 12.92 8.77 -0.79
C PHE A 103 14.23 8.72 -1.61
N GLU A 104 14.24 8.13 -2.80
CA GLU A 104 15.44 7.98 -3.62
C GLU A 104 16.12 9.33 -3.92
N HIS A 105 15.31 10.35 -4.23
CA HIS A 105 15.80 11.69 -4.56
C HIS A 105 16.30 12.46 -3.33
N TYR A 106 15.66 12.28 -2.16
CA TYR A 106 16.08 12.96 -0.92
C TYR A 106 17.52 12.66 -0.53
N LYS A 107 18.01 11.45 -0.81
CA LYS A 107 19.41 11.09 -0.54
C LYS A 107 20.37 11.96 -1.36
N ASN A 108 20.04 12.20 -2.62
CA ASN A 108 20.87 13.02 -3.51
C ASN A 108 20.77 14.49 -3.14
N ASP A 109 19.56 14.99 -2.87
CA ASP A 109 19.34 16.39 -2.47
C ASP A 109 20.05 16.72 -1.15
N CYS A 110 19.99 15.84 -0.16
CA CYS A 110 20.72 15.98 1.09
C CYS A 110 22.24 15.98 0.87
N LYS A 111 22.74 15.12 -0.02
CA LYS A 111 24.17 15.06 -0.36
C LYS A 111 24.62 16.37 -1.00
N GLU A 112 23.88 16.85 -2.00
CA GLU A 112 24.19 18.10 -2.68
C GLU A 112 24.17 19.29 -1.73
N MET A 113 23.15 19.39 -0.87
CA MET A 113 23.05 20.44 0.15
C MET A 113 24.27 20.46 1.08
N VAL A 114 24.68 19.28 1.59
CA VAL A 114 25.85 19.16 2.48
C VAL A 114 27.14 19.54 1.77
N GLU A 115 27.34 19.07 0.53
CA GLU A 115 28.51 19.42 -0.28
C GLU A 115 28.60 20.94 -0.54
N ASN A 116 27.45 21.57 -0.81
CA ASN A 116 27.38 23.00 -1.10
C ASN A 116 27.70 23.84 0.15
N GLU A 117 27.10 23.52 1.31
CA GLU A 117 27.38 24.21 2.57
C GLU A 117 28.83 24.02 3.04
N TRP A 118 29.37 22.80 2.87
CA TRP A 118 30.78 22.53 3.12
C TRP A 118 31.70 23.36 2.23
N GLY A 119 31.39 23.44 0.92
CA GLY A 119 32.11 24.27 -0.04
C GLY A 119 32.13 25.75 0.36
N ARG A 120 30.98 26.28 0.80
CA ARG A 120 30.87 27.67 1.29
C ARG A 120 31.72 27.90 2.53
N HIS A 121 31.67 27.00 3.50
CA HIS A 121 32.50 27.09 4.71
C HIS A 121 33.98 27.05 4.38
N LYS A 122 34.41 26.07 3.56
CA LYS A 122 35.80 25.93 3.13
C LYS A 122 36.32 27.20 2.44
N ALA A 123 35.57 27.73 1.47
CA ALA A 123 35.95 28.95 0.75
C ALA A 123 36.06 30.17 1.67
N LYS A 124 35.18 30.29 2.68
CA LYS A 124 35.23 31.36 3.69
C LYS A 124 36.50 31.24 4.55
N HIS A 125 36.86 30.04 4.98
CA HIS A 125 38.08 29.80 5.74
C HIS A 125 39.34 30.05 4.91
N GLU A 126 39.39 29.60 3.66
CA GLU A 126 40.51 29.87 2.75
C GLU A 126 40.74 31.36 2.53
N LYS A 127 39.67 32.14 2.31
CA LYS A 127 39.76 33.61 2.21
C LYS A 127 40.30 34.25 3.49
N LYS A 128 39.82 33.82 4.66
CA LYS A 128 40.34 34.29 5.95
C LYS A 128 41.83 33.95 6.11
N ILE A 129 42.23 32.72 5.82
CA ILE A 129 43.64 32.29 5.90
C ILE A 129 44.51 33.14 4.97
N LYS A 130 44.08 33.38 3.73
CA LYS A 130 44.82 34.22 2.77
C LYS A 130 44.97 35.66 3.29
N TYR A 131 43.91 36.23 3.84
CA TYR A 131 43.94 37.55 4.46
C TYR A 131 44.93 37.62 5.63
N TRP A 132 44.86 36.67 6.57
CA TRP A 132 45.76 36.62 7.73
C TRP A 132 47.23 36.41 7.33
N LYS A 133 47.51 35.57 6.33
CA LYS A 133 48.86 35.43 5.77
C LYS A 133 49.37 36.75 5.21
N SER A 134 48.55 37.47 4.42
CA SER A 134 48.93 38.77 3.87
C SER A 134 49.21 39.80 4.96
N LEU A 135 48.35 39.85 5.99
CA LEU A 135 48.52 40.77 7.12
C LEU A 135 49.82 40.47 7.87
N PHE A 136 50.11 39.20 8.13
CA PHE A 136 51.34 38.75 8.79
C PHE A 136 52.60 39.18 8.00
N PHE A 137 52.60 39.02 6.68
CA PHE A 137 53.72 39.48 5.84
C PHE A 137 53.94 40.98 5.95
N ILE A 138 52.87 41.80 5.86
CA ILE A 138 52.97 43.26 5.96
C ILE A 138 53.54 43.67 7.32
N THR A 139 52.99 43.12 8.41
CA THR A 139 53.48 43.42 9.76
C THR A 139 54.93 43.01 9.95
N PHE A 140 55.33 41.87 9.39
CA PHE A 140 56.71 41.39 9.45
C PHE A 140 57.67 42.36 8.72
N PHE A 141 57.30 42.85 7.53
CA PHE A 141 58.11 43.83 6.80
C PHE A 141 58.22 45.17 7.54
N VAL A 142 57.14 45.68 8.13
CA VAL A 142 57.18 46.92 8.92
C VAL A 142 58.13 46.77 10.11
N LEU A 143 58.06 45.66 10.84
CA LEU A 143 58.98 45.37 11.95
C LEU A 143 60.43 45.24 11.49
N LEU A 144 60.69 44.61 10.33
CA LEU A 144 62.04 44.53 9.77
C LEU A 144 62.61 45.93 9.46
N VAL A 145 61.83 46.81 8.85
CA VAL A 145 62.26 48.18 8.55
C VAL A 145 62.54 48.94 9.84
N GLU A 146 61.67 48.83 10.86
CA GLU A 146 61.89 49.47 12.16
C GLU A 146 63.16 48.95 12.85
N CYS A 147 63.41 47.64 12.83
CA CYS A 147 64.64 47.04 13.35
C CYS A 147 65.88 47.57 12.63
N ILE A 148 65.87 47.63 11.29
CA ILE A 148 67.00 48.15 10.50
C ILE A 148 67.25 49.62 10.83
N TYR A 149 66.19 50.44 10.91
CA TYR A 149 66.30 51.85 11.25
C TYR A 149 66.93 52.06 12.63
N ARG A 150 66.52 51.28 13.64
CA ARG A 150 67.10 51.32 15.00
C ARG A 150 68.56 50.84 15.07
N ILE A 151 69.02 50.04 14.11
CA ILE A 151 70.42 49.57 14.06
C ILE A 151 71.33 50.62 13.38
N ILE A 152 70.79 51.40 12.45
CA ILE A 152 71.55 52.41 11.67
C ILE A 152 71.66 53.74 12.45
N GLN A 153 70.66 54.08 13.25
CA GLN A 153 70.66 55.27 14.12
C GLN A 153 71.50 55.03 15.38
#